data_AF-A0A7V6WIC9-F1
#
_entry.id   AF-A0A7V6WIC9-F1
#
_cell.length_a   1.000
_cell.length_b   1.000
_cell.length_c   1.000
_cell.angle_alpha   90.00
_cell.angle_beta   90.00
_cell.angle_gamma   90.00
#
_symmetry.space_group_name_H-M   'P 1'
#
loop_
_entity.id
_entity.type
_entity.pdbx_description
1 polymer ?
#
loop_
_entity_poly.entity_id
_entity_poly.type
_entity_poly.pdbx_seq_one_letter_code
_entity_poly.pdbx_strand_id
1 'polypeptide(L)'
;MQTVVVNAESRSYAIHIGRGILDELGDYLVRGPYSDNCLIISNSLVFPLYGVRVENSLKEHGFQVHRVLIPDSEEAKSLAVAQGLYDLMIEQGLDRNSPVIALGGGVVGDLAGF
;
A
#
# COMPACT_ATOMS: atom_id res chain seq x y z
N MET A 1 -12.57 -9.18 -14.76
CA MET A 1 -11.26 -8.63 -14.39
C MET A 1 -10.51 -8.29 -15.67
N GLN A 2 -10.00 -7.07 -15.78
CA GLN A 2 -9.20 -6.60 -16.91
C GLN A 2 -7.79 -6.30 -16.40
N THR A 3 -6.77 -6.62 -17.19
CA THR A 3 -5.38 -6.28 -16.88
C THR A 3 -4.85 -5.37 -17.97
N VAL A 4 -4.24 -4.25 -17.57
CA VAL A 4 -3.53 -3.33 -18.47
C VAL A 4 -2.05 -3.39 -18.11
N VAL A 5 -1.19 -3.72 -19.07
CA VAL A 5 0.26 -3.69 -18.86
C VAL A 5 0.77 -2.30 -19.25
N VAL A 6 1.41 -1.61 -18.31
CA VAL A 6 2.04 -0.32 -18.51
C VAL A 6 3.53 -0.52 -18.68
N ASN A 7 4.07 -0.11 -19.81
CA ASN A 7 5.51 -0.09 -20.08
C ASN A 7 6.01 1.35 -19.88
N ALA A 8 6.45 1.67 -18.67
CA ALA A 8 7.13 2.93 -18.39
C ALA A 8 8.62 2.82 -18.69
N GLU A 9 9.31 3.95 -18.85
CA GLU A 9 10.73 3.98 -19.24
C GLU A 9 11.63 3.20 -18.26
N SER A 10 11.31 3.23 -16.96
CA SER A 10 12.11 2.58 -15.92
C SER A 10 11.66 1.16 -15.58
N ARG A 11 10.37 0.82 -15.80
CA ARG A 11 9.80 -0.48 -15.41
C ARG A 11 8.47 -0.77 -16.11
N SER A 12 8.19 -2.05 -16.29
CA SER A 12 6.86 -2.54 -16.69
C SER A 12 6.09 -3.03 -15.46
N TYR A 13 4.80 -2.73 -15.40
CA TYR A 13 3.91 -3.20 -14.32
C TYR A 13 2.48 -3.42 -14.82
N ALA A 14 1.73 -4.27 -14.13
CA ALA A 14 0.34 -4.57 -14.44
C ALA A 14 -0.61 -3.75 -13.56
N ILE A 15 -1.65 -3.20 -14.19
CA ILE A 15 -2.80 -2.61 -13.50
C ILE A 15 -3.97 -3.61 -13.63
N HIS A 16 -4.40 -4.15 -12.49
CA HIS A 16 -5.56 -5.04 -12.41
C HIS A 16 -6.81 -4.23 -12.06
N ILE A 17 -7.86 -4.35 -12.89
CA ILE A 17 -9.12 -3.60 -12.75
C ILE A 17 -10.26 -4.61 -12.67
N GLY A 18 -11.04 -4.57 -11.60
CA GLY A 18 -12.15 -5.49 -11.41
C GLY A 18 -12.99 -5.16 -10.19
N ARG A 19 -14.10 -5.89 -10.04
CA ARG A 19 -14.97 -5.83 -8.88
C ARG A 19 -14.52 -6.87 -7.85
N GLY A 20 -14.44 -6.49 -6.58
CA GLY A 20 -14.06 -7.41 -5.48
C GLY A 20 -12.57 -7.73 -5.40
N ILE A 21 -11.73 -7.13 -6.25
CA ILE A 21 -10.30 -7.48 -6.36
C ILE A 21 -9.46 -7.20 -5.10
N LEU A 22 -10.00 -6.45 -4.14
CA LEU A 22 -9.32 -6.21 -2.86
C LEU A 22 -9.20 -7.47 -2.01
N ASP A 23 -10.17 -8.40 -2.14
CA ASP A 23 -10.13 -9.68 -1.44
C ASP A 23 -8.99 -10.58 -1.97
N GLU A 24 -8.56 -10.34 -3.22
CA GLU A 24 -7.49 -11.07 -3.90
C GLU A 24 -6.12 -10.39 -3.78
N LEU A 25 -5.99 -9.29 -3.03
CA LEU A 25 -4.75 -8.49 -2.99
C LEU A 25 -3.53 -9.33 -2.56
N GLY A 26 -3.69 -10.18 -1.54
CA GLY A 26 -2.66 -11.09 -1.07
C GLY A 26 -2.12 -12.02 -2.18
N ASP A 27 -3.01 -12.55 -3.03
CA ASP A 27 -2.64 -13.43 -4.16
C ASP A 27 -1.70 -12.74 -5.16
N TYR A 28 -1.84 -11.43 -5.34
CA TYR A 28 -0.97 -10.66 -6.24
C TYR A 28 0.38 -10.37 -5.60
N LEU A 29 0.41 -10.02 -4.30
CA LEU A 29 1.67 -9.69 -3.62
C LEU A 29 2.57 -10.92 -3.44
N VAL A 30 2.04 -12.09 -3.08
CA VAL A 30 2.88 -13.30 -2.89
C VAL A 30 3.63 -13.75 -4.15
N ARG A 31 3.21 -13.29 -5.33
CA ARG A 31 3.88 -13.61 -6.61
C ARG A 31 5.10 -12.72 -6.85
N GLY A 32 5.24 -11.61 -6.12
CA GLY A 32 6.36 -10.69 -6.22
C GLY A 32 7.53 -11.05 -5.28
N PRO A 33 8.71 -10.46 -5.49
CA PRO A 33 9.89 -10.69 -4.64
C PRO A 33 9.84 -9.87 -3.35
N TYR A 34 8.71 -9.90 -2.64
CA TYR A 34 8.48 -9.11 -1.43
C TYR A 34 8.79 -9.93 -0.16
N SER A 35 9.16 -9.23 0.91
CA SER A 35 9.16 -9.82 2.26
C SER A 35 7.73 -9.89 2.81
N ASP A 36 7.55 -10.65 3.89
CA ASP A 36 6.27 -10.86 4.55
C ASP A 36 5.86 -9.69 5.48
N ASN A 37 6.71 -8.69 5.69
CA ASN A 37 6.39 -7.51 6.49
C ASN A 37 5.97 -6.33 5.62
N CYS A 38 4.77 -5.77 5.81
CA CYS A 38 4.24 -4.72 4.93
C CYS A 38 3.56 -3.57 5.67
N LEU A 39 3.46 -2.40 5.02
CA LEU A 39 2.77 -1.23 5.56
C LEU A 39 1.64 -0.76 4.64
N ILE A 40 0.43 -0.65 5.19
CA ILE A 40 -0.69 0.04 4.55
C ILE A 40 -0.69 1.51 4.97
N ILE A 41 -0.64 2.41 4.00
CA ILE A 41 -0.83 3.85 4.20
C ILE A 41 -2.23 4.21 3.70
N SER A 42 -3.03 4.87 4.54
CA SER A 42 -4.38 5.30 4.19
C SER A 42 -4.76 6.57 4.96
N ASN A 43 -6.01 7.01 4.87
CA ASN A 43 -6.54 8.14 5.64
C ASN A 43 -7.78 7.71 6.45
N SER A 44 -8.29 8.60 7.29
CA SER A 44 -9.42 8.34 8.18
C SER A 44 -10.75 8.11 7.45
N LEU A 45 -10.88 8.50 6.17
CA LEU A 45 -12.10 8.32 5.38
C LEU A 45 -12.12 6.99 4.62
N VAL A 46 -10.99 6.58 4.05
CA VAL A 46 -10.87 5.41 3.17
C VAL A 46 -10.66 4.15 3.99
N PHE A 47 -9.84 4.21 5.04
CA PHE A 47 -9.48 3.02 5.80
C PHE A 47 -10.69 2.29 6.42
N PRO A 48 -11.67 2.97 7.06
CA PRO A 48 -12.84 2.28 7.62
C PRO A 48 -13.68 1.54 6.58
N LEU A 49 -13.63 1.95 5.31
CA LEU A 49 -14.42 1.37 4.23
C LEU A 49 -13.76 0.13 3.62
N TYR A 50 -12.42 0.12 3.52
CA TYR A 50 -11.69 -0.88 2.73
C TYR A 50 -10.50 -1.52 3.46
N GLY A 51 -9.95 -0.87 4.49
CA GLY A 51 -8.72 -1.27 5.16
C GLY A 51 -8.77 -2.67 5.76
N VAL A 52 -9.86 -3.01 6.45
CA VAL A 52 -10.03 -4.35 7.05
C VAL A 52 -10.01 -5.45 5.99
N ARG A 53 -10.60 -5.19 4.81
CA ARG A 53 -10.62 -6.16 3.71
C ARG A 53 -9.20 -6.43 3.17
N VAL A 54 -8.45 -5.35 2.95
CA VAL A 54 -7.05 -5.40 2.50
C VAL A 54 -6.18 -6.10 3.54
N GLU A 55 -6.32 -5.76 4.82
CA GLU A 55 -5.58 -6.41 5.91
C GLU A 55 -5.83 -7.91 5.96
N ASN A 56 -7.09 -8.33 5.84
CA ASN A 56 -7.44 -9.76 5.88
C ASN A 56 -6.84 -10.51 4.70
N SER A 57 -6.99 -9.98 3.48
CA SER A 57 -6.42 -10.58 2.27
C SER A 57 -4.91 -10.79 2.38
N LEU A 58 -4.18 -9.80 2.92
CA LEU A 58 -2.73 -9.89 3.14
C LEU A 58 -2.38 -10.91 4.25
N LYS A 59 -3.06 -10.86 5.40
CA LYS A 59 -2.80 -11.77 6.54
C LYS A 59 -3.06 -13.23 6.20
N GLU A 60 -4.10 -13.52 5.41
CA GLU A 60 -4.40 -14.87 4.91
C GLU A 60 -3.26 -15.45 4.06
N HIS A 61 -2.42 -14.58 3.50
CA HIS A 61 -1.25 -14.91 2.69
C HIS A 61 0.07 -14.82 3.47
N GLY A 62 0.00 -14.76 4.80
CA GLY A 62 1.17 -14.82 5.68
C GLY A 62 1.88 -13.48 5.91
N PHE A 63 1.32 -12.37 5.44
CA PHE A 63 1.94 -11.06 5.69
C PHE A 63 1.69 -10.58 7.13
N GLN A 64 2.74 -10.07 7.76
CA GLN A 64 2.67 -9.17 8.91
C GLN A 64 2.30 -7.78 8.42
N VAL A 65 1.10 -7.31 8.77
CA VAL A 65 0.52 -6.06 8.24
C VAL A 65 0.53 -4.96 9.30
N HIS A 66 1.27 -3.89 9.02
CA HIS A 66 1.22 -2.62 9.74
C HIS A 66 0.32 -1.63 8.99
N ARG A 67 -0.21 -0.63 9.70
CA ARG A 67 -0.98 0.45 9.08
C ARG A 67 -0.69 1.80 9.70
N VAL A 68 -0.86 2.85 8.91
CA VAL A 68 -0.82 4.24 9.35
C VAL A 68 -1.89 5.07 8.65
N LEU A 69 -2.52 5.95 9.42
CA LEU A 69 -3.52 6.88 8.91
C LEU A 69 -2.89 8.28 8.85
N ILE A 70 -2.76 8.81 7.64
CA ILE A 70 -2.33 10.19 7.42
C ILE A 70 -3.55 11.13 7.44
N PRO A 71 -3.34 12.44 7.70
CA PRO A 71 -4.41 13.42 7.57
C PRO A 71 -5.03 13.40 6.17
N ASP A 72 -6.35 13.58 6.11
CA ASP A 72 -7.08 13.67 4.83
C ASP A 72 -7.08 15.12 4.31
N SER A 73 -5.90 15.59 3.89
CA SER A 73 -5.73 16.93 3.29
C SER A 73 -4.56 16.96 2.32
N GLU A 74 -4.57 17.88 1.36
CA GLU A 74 -3.42 18.09 0.45
C GLU A 74 -2.17 18.51 1.23
N GLU A 75 -2.33 19.21 2.37
CA GLU A 75 -1.24 19.58 3.27
C GLU A 75 -0.51 18.37 3.87
N ALA A 76 -1.15 17.20 3.89
CA ALA A 76 -0.48 15.97 4.28
C ALA A 76 0.70 15.64 3.36
N LYS A 77 0.69 16.09 2.09
CA LYS A 77 1.82 15.97 1.15
C LYS A 77 2.98 16.87 1.55
N SER A 78 3.59 16.55 2.68
CA SER A 78 4.70 17.29 3.25
C SER A 78 5.83 16.34 3.65
N LEU A 79 7.06 16.86 3.61
CA LEU A 79 8.24 16.11 4.05
C LEU A 79 8.14 15.68 5.52
N ALA A 80 7.43 16.44 6.36
CA ALA A 80 7.21 16.08 7.75
C ALA A 80 6.40 14.79 7.89
N VAL A 81 5.34 14.63 7.08
CA VAL A 81 4.55 13.39 7.07
C VAL A 81 5.36 12.24 6.47
N ALA A 82 6.08 12.47 5.36
CA ALA A 82 6.95 11.45 4.76
C ALA A 82 8.02 10.96 5.75
N GLN A 83 8.66 11.88 6.48
CA GLN A 83 9.63 11.53 7.52
C GLN A 83 9.01 10.64 8.60
N GLY A 84 7.82 11.00 9.10
CA GLY A 84 7.11 10.16 10.08
C GLY A 84 6.76 8.77 9.56
N LEU A 85 6.49 8.64 8.26
CA LEU A 85 6.30 7.33 7.62
C LEU A 85 7.61 6.52 7.61
N TYR A 86 8.75 7.13 7.29
CA TYR A 86 10.05 6.46 7.34
C TYR A 86 10.42 6.02 8.75
N ASP A 87 10.22 6.88 9.75
CA ASP A 87 10.45 6.56 11.16
C ASP A 87 9.62 5.33 11.57
N LEU A 88 8.33 5.31 11.21
CA LEU A 88 7.46 4.15 11.45
C LEU A 88 7.95 2.89 10.73
N MET A 89 8.36 2.99 9.46
CA MET A 89 8.87 1.83 8.72
C MET A 89 10.09 1.21 9.40
N ILE A 90 11.01 2.06 9.89
CA ILE A 90 12.20 1.62 10.64
C ILE A 90 11.79 0.96 11.96
N GLU A 91 10.90 1.59 12.72
CA GLU A 91 10.41 1.06 14.00
C GLU A 91 9.71 -0.30 13.87
N GLN A 92 8.97 -0.51 12.78
CA GLN A 92 8.28 -1.77 12.50
C GLN A 92 9.19 -2.80 11.80
N GLY A 93 10.46 -2.49 11.57
CA GLY A 93 11.43 -3.41 10.97
C GLY A 93 11.15 -3.72 9.50
N LEU A 94 10.57 -2.77 8.75
CA LEU A 94 10.44 -2.91 7.31
C LEU A 94 11.83 -2.78 6.66
N ASP A 95 12.06 -3.62 5.65
CA ASP A 95 13.27 -3.69 4.86
C ASP A 95 13.03 -3.25 3.41
N ARG A 96 14.08 -3.31 2.58
CA ARG A 96 14.02 -2.89 1.17
C ARG A 96 13.05 -3.70 0.29
N ASN A 97 12.60 -4.87 0.77
CA ASN A 97 11.68 -5.74 0.06
C ASN A 97 10.26 -5.66 0.65
N SER A 98 10.07 -4.89 1.72
CA SER A 98 8.78 -4.73 2.37
C SER A 98 7.84 -3.94 1.48
N PRO A 99 6.66 -4.48 1.13
CA PRO A 99 5.75 -3.76 0.27
C PRO A 99 5.05 -2.63 1.05
N VAL A 100 4.98 -1.47 0.41
CA VAL A 100 4.18 -0.32 0.86
C VAL A 100 2.92 -0.26 0.01
N ILE A 101 1.76 -0.34 0.66
CA ILE A 101 0.45 -0.37 0.02
C ILE A 101 -0.24 0.97 0.22
N ALA A 102 -0.39 1.74 -0.86
CA ALA A 102 -1.17 2.97 -0.88
C ALA A 102 -2.67 2.66 -1.02
N LEU A 103 -3.43 2.78 0.05
CA LEU A 103 -4.89 2.60 0.05
C LEU A 103 -5.58 3.96 0.18
N GLY A 104 -5.82 4.63 -0.96
CA GLY A 104 -6.46 5.93 -0.97
C GLY A 104 -6.46 6.60 -2.33
N GLY A 105 -6.70 7.91 -2.33
CA GLY A 105 -6.60 8.77 -3.53
C GLY A 105 -5.18 9.26 -3.77
N GLY A 106 -5.04 10.32 -4.57
CA GLY A 106 -3.75 10.88 -5.00
C GLY A 106 -2.84 11.31 -3.84
N VAL A 107 -3.38 11.89 -2.76
CA VAL A 107 -2.60 12.28 -1.57
C VAL A 107 -1.86 11.10 -0.95
N VAL A 108 -2.56 10.01 -0.71
CA VAL A 108 -2.00 8.78 -0.15
C VAL A 108 -0.99 8.17 -1.13
N GLY A 109 -1.33 8.14 -2.42
CA GLY A 109 -0.45 7.61 -3.47
C GLY A 109 0.87 8.37 -3.59
N ASP A 110 0.83 9.71 -3.58
CA ASP A 110 2.02 10.55 -3.70
C ASP A 110 2.96 10.36 -2.51
N LEU A 111 2.43 10.34 -1.28
CA LEU A 111 3.25 10.12 -0.07
C LEU A 111 3.82 8.71 0.01
N ALA A 112 3.03 7.69 -0.31
CA ALA A 112 3.49 6.31 -0.28
C ALA A 112 4.53 6.01 -1.37
N GLY A 113 4.50 6.76 -2.48
CA GLY A 113 5.41 6.61 -3.60
C GLY A 113 6.68 7.46 -3.51
N PHE A 114 6.78 8.36 -2.53
CA PHE A 114 7.91 9.27 -2.31
C PHE A 114 8.98 8.64 -1.40
#